data_AF-A0A965IUR9-F1
#
_entry.id   AF-A0A965IUR9-F1
#
_cell.length_a   1.000
_cell.length_b   1.000
_cell.length_c   1.000
_cell.angle_alpha   90.00
_cell.angle_beta   90.00
_cell.angle_gamma   90.00
#
_symmetry.space_group_name_H-M   'P 1'
#
loop_
_entity.id
_entity.type
_entity.pdbx_description
1 polymer ?
#
loop_
_entity_poly.entity_id
_entity_poly.type
_entity_poly.pdbx_seq_one_letter_code
_entity_poly.pdbx_strand_id
1 'polypeptide(L)'
;MYTYLKDHKYYEDRYDEGTIDRCRSGESMVNGTFKELEKKLPKKELSEKLPGWYLQYSQMYFFLVEKPAASRAEQRDATITKWMEEDQAKDEKLASAHIKGETYCRSCGKDMRVISKDYMQRDGHKEDILFMFECEGCNKRLALWLDGTEWEGAKHQCEKCGGNTVSKHTKKLGVITSTETCEKCKHTKTTKLDLSDSKKESEPVDPYIELDRKRFVFDSDALFKYSQKLKHFERMAKLHATAEDKVQHADVYDGIKQVKRLKIAQLKELLEPIFINEGYSDFKLGDPQFGREVSLDFSCLDTKDDREEYQSKKTLHKAIERALVDTNWRLMSAGVSYRLGFLSGSLRAYESEDDLKKLVEQRMKNGYAPVTEKKENATPDASLKNEFYNRDMRESALIYFDKLTLGSIPGEKTLKSGKIKQTSIPVLSGVMNPLLRVFIPMRDNDESVPKFVRNYDFKFGDRTTGL
;
A
#
# COMPACT_ATOMS: atom_id res chain seq x y z
N MET A 1 3.64 40.10 21.78
CA MET A 1 2.44 39.92 20.96
C MET A 1 2.89 39.13 19.75
N TYR A 2 2.34 37.93 19.54
CA TYR A 2 2.71 37.07 18.42
C TYR A 2 2.00 37.55 17.15
N THR A 3 2.72 37.65 16.05
CA THR A 3 2.18 38.07 14.75
C THR A 3 1.81 36.83 13.94
N TYR A 4 2.67 35.82 13.94
CA TYR A 4 2.55 34.63 13.09
C TYR A 4 1.98 33.43 13.84
N LEU A 5 2.49 33.12 15.04
CA LEU A 5 2.03 32.00 15.85
C LEU A 5 0.55 32.17 16.20
N LYS A 6 -0.25 31.17 15.83
CA LYS A 6 -1.68 31.07 16.15
C LYS A 6 -1.93 30.08 17.28
N ASP A 7 -3.18 30.00 17.71
CA ASP A 7 -3.62 28.94 18.62
C ASP A 7 -3.51 27.56 17.95
N HIS A 8 -3.40 26.51 18.75
CA HIS A 8 -3.26 25.13 18.25
C HIS A 8 -4.42 24.73 17.32
N LYS A 9 -5.65 25.19 17.62
CA LYS A 9 -6.86 24.82 16.88
C LYS A 9 -6.83 25.32 15.44
N TYR A 10 -6.25 26.50 15.19
CA TYR A 10 -5.97 26.98 13.83
C TYR A 10 -5.14 25.99 13.00
N TYR A 11 -4.06 25.43 13.56
CA TYR A 11 -3.20 24.48 12.85
C TYR A 11 -3.87 23.12 12.65
N GLU A 12 -4.67 22.68 13.63
CA GLU A 12 -5.50 21.48 13.50
C GLU A 12 -6.49 21.61 12.35
N ASP A 13 -7.22 22.71 12.28
CA ASP A 13 -8.23 22.92 11.24
C ASP A 13 -7.58 23.02 9.86
N ARG A 14 -6.46 23.74 9.74
CA ARG A 14 -5.66 23.77 8.51
C ARG A 14 -5.16 22.39 8.09
N TYR A 15 -4.73 21.56 9.03
CA TYR A 15 -4.23 20.21 8.75
C TYR A 15 -5.37 19.27 8.30
N ASP A 16 -6.51 19.36 8.98
CA ASP A 16 -7.71 18.57 8.71
C ASP A 16 -8.32 18.95 7.35
N GLU A 17 -8.41 20.24 7.01
CA GLU A 17 -8.82 20.74 5.68
C GLU A 17 -7.95 20.15 4.56
N GLY A 18 -6.62 20.22 4.71
CA GLY A 18 -5.70 19.61 3.74
C GLY A 18 -5.82 18.08 3.66
N THR A 19 -6.24 17.42 4.74
CA THR A 19 -6.56 15.99 4.74
C THR A 19 -7.80 15.72 3.92
N ILE A 20 -8.86 16.50 4.14
CA ILE A 20 -10.13 16.39 3.42
C ILE A 20 -9.91 16.60 1.92
N ASP A 21 -9.22 17.67 1.52
CA ASP A 21 -8.95 17.98 0.12
C ASP A 21 -8.21 16.85 -0.59
N ARG A 22 -7.18 16.30 0.06
CA ARG A 22 -6.41 15.18 -0.47
C ARG A 22 -7.28 13.94 -0.67
N CYS A 23 -8.10 13.61 0.33
CA CYS A 23 -8.97 12.43 0.27
C CYS A 23 -10.12 12.61 -0.74
N ARG A 24 -10.68 13.82 -0.88
CA ARG A 24 -11.65 14.16 -1.93
C ARG A 24 -11.05 14.04 -3.32
N SER A 25 -9.81 14.48 -3.51
CA SER A 25 -9.10 14.34 -4.77
C SER A 25 -8.93 12.85 -5.14
N GLY A 26 -8.51 12.03 -4.17
CA GLY A 26 -8.42 10.57 -4.34
C GLY A 26 -9.77 9.94 -4.68
N GLU A 27 -10.84 10.29 -3.95
CA GLU A 27 -12.19 9.80 -4.21
C GLU A 27 -12.66 10.20 -5.62
N SER A 28 -12.46 11.45 -6.02
CA SER A 28 -12.81 11.96 -7.35
C SER A 28 -12.12 11.17 -8.46
N MET A 29 -10.84 10.83 -8.27
CA MET A 29 -10.09 9.99 -9.21
C MET A 29 -10.69 8.58 -9.34
N VAL A 30 -10.99 7.93 -8.21
CA VAL A 30 -11.59 6.59 -8.21
C VAL A 30 -12.97 6.64 -8.88
N ASN A 31 -13.83 7.56 -8.43
CA ASN A 31 -15.18 7.75 -8.94
C ASN A 31 -15.19 8.06 -10.45
N GLY A 32 -14.34 8.98 -10.88
CA GLY A 32 -14.17 9.34 -12.29
C GLY A 32 -13.76 8.14 -13.14
N THR A 33 -12.78 7.35 -12.67
CA THR A 33 -12.31 6.15 -13.37
C THR A 33 -13.45 5.16 -13.59
N PHE A 34 -14.22 4.83 -12.56
CA PHE A 34 -15.30 3.85 -12.68
C PHE A 34 -16.49 4.36 -13.49
N LYS A 35 -16.79 5.66 -13.45
CA LYS A 35 -17.77 6.28 -14.34
C LYS A 35 -17.38 6.22 -15.80
N GLU A 36 -16.10 6.41 -16.12
CA GLU A 36 -15.63 6.26 -17.49
C GLU A 36 -15.73 4.82 -17.98
N LEU A 37 -15.47 3.85 -17.10
CA LEU A 37 -15.63 2.43 -17.40
C LEU A 37 -17.10 2.07 -17.61
N GLU A 38 -18.02 2.58 -16.78
CA GLU A 38 -19.48 2.43 -16.98
C GLU A 38 -19.94 2.93 -18.35
N LYS A 39 -19.35 4.01 -18.87
CA LYS A 39 -19.69 4.55 -20.20
C LYS A 39 -19.17 3.71 -21.36
N LYS A 40 -18.02 3.04 -21.18
CA LYS A 40 -17.32 2.31 -22.25
C LYS A 40 -17.79 0.86 -22.38
N LEU A 41 -18.43 0.31 -21.36
CA LEU A 41 -18.76 -1.11 -21.31
C LEU A 41 -20.24 -1.42 -21.61
N PRO A 42 -20.55 -2.58 -22.21
CA PRO A 42 -21.93 -3.02 -22.39
C PRO A 42 -22.65 -3.22 -21.05
N LYS A 43 -23.94 -2.86 -20.99
CA LYS A 43 -24.78 -3.06 -19.78
C LYS A 43 -24.70 -4.48 -19.20
N LYS A 44 -24.63 -5.49 -20.07
CA LYS A 44 -24.50 -6.90 -19.69
C LYS A 44 -23.22 -7.17 -18.89
N GLU A 45 -22.09 -6.60 -19.30
CA GLU A 45 -20.81 -6.79 -18.59
C GLU A 45 -20.79 -6.08 -17.24
N LEU A 46 -21.45 -4.92 -17.15
CA LEU A 46 -21.61 -4.19 -15.90
C LEU A 46 -22.45 -4.97 -14.89
N SER A 47 -23.56 -5.58 -15.32
CA SER A 47 -24.42 -6.35 -14.44
C SER A 47 -23.86 -7.72 -14.08
N GLU A 48 -23.24 -8.44 -15.02
CA GLU A 48 -22.74 -9.80 -14.78
C GLU A 48 -21.46 -9.83 -13.95
N LYS A 49 -20.63 -8.79 -14.01
CA LYS A 49 -19.35 -8.72 -13.28
C LYS A 49 -19.37 -7.79 -12.06
N LEU A 50 -20.55 -7.29 -11.67
CA LEU A 50 -20.75 -6.29 -10.60
C LEU A 50 -19.91 -6.55 -9.32
N PRO A 51 -19.79 -7.81 -8.81
CA PRO A 51 -18.95 -8.10 -7.65
C PRO A 51 -17.47 -7.82 -7.86
N GLY A 52 -16.93 -8.17 -9.03
CA GLY A 52 -15.53 -7.91 -9.38
C GLY A 52 -15.24 -6.41 -9.52
N TRP A 53 -16.19 -5.66 -10.11
CA TRP A 53 -16.13 -4.20 -10.19
C TRP A 53 -16.09 -3.55 -8.81
N TYR A 54 -16.96 -3.99 -7.90
CA TYR A 54 -16.96 -3.49 -6.53
C TYR A 54 -15.64 -3.80 -5.80
N LEU A 55 -15.11 -5.01 -5.96
CA LEU A 55 -13.83 -5.38 -5.34
C LEU A 55 -12.70 -4.48 -5.82
N GLN A 56 -12.61 -4.24 -7.13
CA GLN A 56 -11.61 -3.33 -7.70
C GLN A 56 -11.80 -1.89 -7.19
N TYR A 57 -13.05 -1.43 -7.10
CA TYR A 57 -13.38 -0.11 -6.55
C TYR A 57 -12.89 0.01 -5.10
N SER A 58 -13.17 -1.01 -4.27
CA SER A 58 -12.76 -1.06 -2.88
C SER A 58 -11.24 -1.03 -2.71
N GLN A 59 -10.51 -1.78 -3.54
CA GLN A 59 -9.05 -1.76 -3.57
C GLN A 59 -8.53 -0.36 -3.93
N MET A 60 -9.05 0.26 -5.00
CA MET A 60 -8.61 1.60 -5.41
C MET A 60 -8.94 2.65 -4.35
N TYR A 61 -10.12 2.59 -3.74
CA TYR A 61 -10.53 3.47 -2.66
C TYR A 61 -9.61 3.33 -1.43
N PHE A 62 -9.28 2.09 -1.05
CA PHE A 62 -8.31 1.84 0.02
C PHE A 62 -6.95 2.50 -0.26
N PHE A 63 -6.40 2.32 -1.47
CA PHE A 63 -5.08 2.84 -1.81
C PHE A 63 -5.03 4.36 -2.00
N LEU A 64 -6.08 4.96 -2.58
CA LEU A 64 -6.09 6.38 -2.95
C LEU A 64 -6.77 7.28 -1.93
N VAL A 65 -7.52 6.73 -0.98
CA VAL A 65 -8.27 7.50 0.01
C VAL A 65 -7.90 7.08 1.43
N GLU A 66 -8.15 5.83 1.81
CA GLU A 66 -7.98 5.39 3.21
C GLU A 66 -6.50 5.35 3.63
N LYS A 67 -5.59 4.88 2.77
CA LYS A 67 -4.15 4.84 3.06
C LYS A 67 -3.56 6.25 3.23
N PRO A 68 -3.82 7.23 2.34
CA PRO A 68 -3.41 8.61 2.57
C PRO A 68 -4.00 9.23 3.85
N ALA A 69 -5.27 8.94 4.16
CA ALA A 69 -5.91 9.39 5.40
C ALA A 69 -5.18 8.85 6.64
N ALA A 70 -4.93 7.54 6.69
CA ALA A 70 -4.17 6.90 7.77
C ALA A 70 -2.76 7.50 7.93
N SER A 71 -2.03 7.65 6.82
CA SER A 71 -0.69 8.25 6.83
C SER A 71 -0.70 9.70 7.36
N ARG A 72 -1.77 10.48 7.06
CA ARG A 72 -1.90 11.83 7.60
C ARG A 72 -2.26 11.83 9.08
N ALA A 73 -3.08 10.90 9.55
CA ALA A 73 -3.37 10.78 10.97
C ALA A 73 -2.10 10.48 11.78
N GLU A 74 -1.25 9.56 11.31
CA GLU A 74 0.03 9.23 11.96
C GLU A 74 1.02 10.41 12.02
N GLN A 75 0.97 11.32 11.04
CA GLN A 75 1.88 12.47 10.93
C GLN A 75 1.31 13.78 11.48
N ARG A 76 0.07 13.76 11.99
CA ARG A 76 -0.70 14.96 12.35
C ARG A 76 0.03 15.81 13.39
N ASP A 77 0.30 15.24 14.55
CA ASP A 77 0.87 15.98 15.67
C ASP A 77 2.27 16.50 15.33
N ALA A 78 3.12 15.66 14.72
CA ALA A 78 4.45 16.07 14.29
C ALA A 78 4.44 17.23 13.28
N THR A 79 3.48 17.23 12.34
CA THR A 79 3.36 18.31 11.35
C THR A 79 2.85 19.60 11.98
N ILE A 80 1.86 19.51 12.87
CA ILE A 80 1.30 20.66 13.58
C ILE A 80 2.36 21.30 14.48
N THR A 81 3.07 20.50 15.28
CA THR A 81 4.18 20.97 16.11
C THR A 81 5.24 21.68 15.27
N LYS A 82 5.63 21.09 14.13
CA LYS A 82 6.59 21.72 13.22
C LYS A 82 6.10 23.08 12.71
N TRP A 83 4.84 23.21 12.28
CA TRP A 83 4.29 24.49 11.83
C TRP A 83 4.25 25.53 12.94
N MET A 84 3.89 25.12 14.16
CA MET A 84 3.90 26.00 15.32
C MET A 84 5.31 26.45 15.67
N GLU A 85 6.29 25.55 15.67
CA GLU A 85 7.71 25.87 15.90
C GLU A 85 8.26 26.83 14.83
N GLU A 86 7.91 26.62 13.56
CA GLU A 86 8.30 27.50 12.45
C GLU A 86 7.73 28.91 12.61
N ASP A 87 6.46 29.05 12.99
CA ASP A 87 5.83 30.35 13.21
C ASP A 87 6.31 31.02 14.50
N GLN A 88 6.56 30.24 15.56
CA GLN A 88 7.20 30.74 16.78
C GLN A 88 8.60 31.28 16.49
N ALA A 89 9.42 30.55 15.73
CA ALA A 89 10.76 30.99 15.34
C ALA A 89 10.72 32.28 14.49
N LYS A 90 9.69 32.45 13.63
CA LYS A 90 9.48 33.70 12.89
C LYS A 90 9.19 34.88 13.82
N ASP A 91 8.32 34.67 14.80
CA ASP A 91 7.97 35.70 15.79
C ASP A 91 9.18 36.06 16.68
N GLU A 92 9.94 35.06 17.14
CA GLU A 92 11.17 35.28 17.92
C GLU A 92 12.23 36.04 17.12
N LYS A 93 12.39 35.71 15.83
CA LYS A 93 13.29 36.42 14.93
C LYS A 93 12.85 37.87 14.72
N LEU A 94 11.56 38.15 14.55
CA LEU A 94 11.04 39.53 14.44
C LEU A 94 11.18 40.33 15.76
N ALA A 95 10.96 39.68 16.89
CA ALA A 95 11.11 40.29 18.21
C ALA A 95 12.56 40.68 18.48
N SER A 96 13.51 39.78 18.18
CA SER A 96 14.95 39.99 18.38
C SER A 96 15.61 40.87 17.30
N ALA A 97 14.98 41.01 16.13
CA ALA A 97 15.50 41.82 15.03
C ALA A 97 15.61 43.30 15.43
N HIS A 98 16.83 43.83 15.31
CA HIS A 98 17.14 45.25 15.50
C HIS A 98 18.20 45.67 14.48
N ILE A 99 18.14 46.92 14.04
CA ILE A 99 19.17 47.51 13.19
C ILE A 99 20.35 47.95 14.07
N LYS A 100 21.57 47.70 13.60
CA LYS A 100 22.78 48.14 14.29
C LYS A 100 23.02 49.63 14.01
N GLY A 101 23.13 50.43 15.06
CA GLY A 101 23.39 51.87 15.00
C GLY A 101 22.16 52.73 15.29
N GLU A 102 22.39 54.03 15.45
CA GLU A 102 21.34 55.01 15.73
C GLU A 102 20.64 55.43 14.42
N THR A 103 19.32 55.34 14.38
CA THR A 103 18.51 55.69 13.21
C THR A 103 17.98 57.10 13.33
N TYR A 104 18.67 58.05 12.70
CA TYR A 104 18.30 59.47 12.67
C TYR A 104 17.55 59.87 11.39
N CYS A 105 16.62 60.81 11.52
CA CYS A 105 15.93 61.39 10.39
C CYS A 105 16.90 62.27 9.57
N ARG A 106 17.18 61.89 8.34
CA ARG A 106 18.05 62.64 7.41
C ARG A 106 17.61 64.09 7.13
N SER A 107 16.37 64.45 7.46
CA SER A 107 15.84 65.79 7.19
C SER A 107 15.86 66.73 8.39
N CYS A 108 15.74 66.21 9.61
CA CYS A 108 15.66 67.05 10.81
C CYS A 108 16.58 66.61 11.96
N GLY A 109 17.36 65.53 11.78
CA GLY A 109 18.34 65.03 12.73
C GLY A 109 17.76 64.36 13.99
N LYS A 110 16.43 64.34 14.16
CA LYS A 110 15.77 63.71 15.31
C LYS A 110 15.71 62.19 15.18
N ASP A 111 15.55 61.51 16.30
CA ASP A 111 15.36 60.06 16.36
C ASP A 111 14.15 59.62 15.54
N MET A 112 14.26 58.44 14.94
CA MET A 112 13.15 57.77 14.26
C MET A 112 12.66 56.59 15.08
N ARG A 113 11.33 56.46 15.21
CA ARG A 113 10.70 55.30 15.85
C ARG A 113 10.43 54.21 14.82
N VAL A 114 10.54 52.95 15.22
CA VAL A 114 10.08 51.81 14.41
C VAL A 114 8.55 51.77 14.44
N ILE A 115 7.92 51.79 13.26
CA ILE A 115 6.46 51.67 13.10
C ILE A 115 6.02 50.30 12.59
N SER A 116 6.89 49.56 11.90
CA SER A 116 6.61 48.16 11.52
C SER A 116 7.90 47.35 11.32
N LYS A 117 7.76 46.03 11.46
CA LYS A 117 8.76 45.03 11.11
C LYS A 117 8.05 43.93 10.36
N ASP A 118 8.34 43.78 9.07
CA ASP A 118 7.60 42.87 8.21
C ASP A 118 8.57 42.00 7.41
N TYR A 119 8.24 40.73 7.21
CA TYR A 119 8.95 39.91 6.23
C TYR A 119 8.59 40.39 4.82
N MET A 120 9.61 40.70 4.01
CA MET A 120 9.46 41.00 2.59
C MET A 120 10.51 40.26 1.76
N GLN A 121 10.12 39.92 0.54
CA GLN A 121 11.04 39.35 -0.44
C GLN A 121 11.95 40.46 -0.99
N ARG A 122 13.26 40.24 -0.89
CA ARG A 122 14.29 41.13 -1.46
C ARG A 122 14.72 40.58 -2.82
N ASP A 123 14.81 41.44 -3.83
CA ASP A 123 15.13 41.04 -5.21
C ASP A 123 16.36 40.13 -5.27
N GLY A 124 16.20 38.92 -5.81
CA GLY A 124 17.29 37.94 -5.94
C GLY A 124 17.73 37.24 -4.65
N HIS A 125 17.08 37.51 -3.51
CA HIS A 125 17.40 36.95 -2.20
C HIS A 125 16.20 36.23 -1.56
N LYS A 126 16.48 35.47 -0.50
CA LYS A 126 15.44 34.91 0.39
C LYS A 126 14.70 36.03 1.12
N GLU A 127 13.54 35.69 1.66
CA GLU A 127 12.73 36.56 2.51
C GLU A 127 13.58 37.15 3.66
N ASP A 128 13.51 38.46 3.85
CA ASP A 128 14.27 39.23 4.84
C ASP A 128 13.35 40.20 5.59
N ILE A 129 13.82 40.75 6.72
CA ILE A 129 13.02 41.65 7.55
C ILE A 129 13.23 43.10 7.09
N LEU A 130 12.13 43.76 6.75
CA LEU A 130 12.08 45.18 6.46
C LEU A 130 11.57 45.94 7.69
N PHE A 131 12.36 46.91 8.14
CA PHE A 131 11.97 47.86 9.19
C PHE A 131 11.43 49.11 8.53
N MET A 132 10.24 49.54 8.94
CA MET A 132 9.76 50.88 8.64
C MET A 132 9.92 51.78 9.85
N PHE A 133 10.53 52.93 9.62
CA PHE A 133 10.73 53.99 10.60
C PHE A 133 9.91 55.22 10.24
N GLU A 134 9.49 55.96 11.25
CA GLU A 134 8.82 57.25 11.12
C GLU A 134 9.47 58.28 12.05
N CYS A 135 9.76 59.46 11.53
CA CYS A 135 10.24 60.57 12.33
C CYS A 135 9.05 61.32 12.95
N GLU A 136 9.00 61.44 14.27
CA GLU A 136 7.93 62.15 14.97
C GLU A 136 7.96 63.67 14.71
N GLY A 137 9.13 64.22 14.40
CA GLY A 137 9.29 65.65 14.17
C GLY A 137 8.81 66.15 12.81
N CYS A 138 8.88 65.32 11.77
CA CYS A 138 8.54 65.75 10.40
C CYS A 138 7.74 64.72 9.58
N ASN A 139 7.27 63.63 10.21
CA ASN A 139 6.48 62.54 9.60
C ASN A 139 7.11 61.90 8.34
N LYS A 140 8.43 62.06 8.16
CA LYS A 140 9.15 61.38 7.08
C LYS A 140 9.44 59.94 7.49
N ARG A 141 9.34 59.03 6.52
CA ARG A 141 9.57 57.61 6.71
C ARG A 141 10.86 57.16 6.06
N LEU A 142 11.46 56.14 6.63
CA LEU A 142 12.64 55.46 6.13
C LEU A 142 12.38 53.97 6.25
N ALA A 143 12.70 53.21 5.21
CA ALA A 143 12.57 51.76 5.23
C ALA A 143 13.96 51.14 5.04
N LEU A 144 14.38 50.28 5.97
CA LEU A 144 15.70 49.66 5.98
C LEU A 144 15.55 48.15 6.11
N TRP A 145 16.33 47.40 5.34
CA TRP A 145 16.52 45.97 5.53
C TRP A 145 17.28 45.71 6.84
N LEU A 146 17.24 44.46 7.33
CA LEU A 146 17.91 44.06 8.58
C LEU A 146 19.41 44.36 8.59
N ASP A 147 20.06 44.33 7.42
CA ASP A 147 21.48 44.68 7.24
C ASP A 147 21.77 46.20 7.26
N GLY A 148 20.73 47.04 7.38
CA GLY A 148 20.81 48.49 7.35
C GLY A 148 20.75 49.10 5.95
N THR A 149 20.65 48.30 4.89
CA THR A 149 20.50 48.79 3.51
C THR A 149 19.11 49.41 3.33
N GLU A 150 19.04 50.58 2.71
CA GLU A 150 17.77 51.25 2.46
C GLU A 150 16.94 50.53 1.39
N TRP A 151 15.63 50.46 1.60
CA TRP A 151 14.70 49.90 0.63
C TRP A 151 14.40 50.92 -0.46
N GLU A 152 14.71 50.57 -1.71
CA GLU A 152 14.57 51.44 -2.88
C GLU A 152 13.15 51.47 -3.47
N GLY A 153 12.17 50.82 -2.83
CA GLY A 153 10.82 50.66 -3.37
C GLY A 153 10.71 49.52 -4.39
N ALA A 154 9.48 49.14 -4.75
CA ALA A 154 9.26 48.18 -5.83
C ALA A 154 9.62 48.81 -7.18
N LYS A 155 10.61 48.23 -7.89
CA LYS A 155 11.03 48.69 -9.21
C LYS A 155 10.02 48.21 -10.26
N HIS A 156 9.17 49.10 -10.73
CA HIS A 156 8.24 48.82 -11.82
C HIS A 156 8.86 49.24 -13.16
N GLN A 157 8.89 48.32 -14.13
CA GLN A 157 9.32 48.61 -15.50
C GLN A 157 8.10 48.91 -16.36
N CYS A 158 8.25 49.85 -17.29
CA CYS A 158 7.18 50.21 -18.21
C CYS A 158 6.87 49.06 -19.17
N GLU A 159 5.61 48.62 -19.18
CA GLU A 159 5.10 47.56 -20.07
C GLU A 159 5.33 47.84 -21.57
N LYS A 160 5.45 49.11 -21.96
CA LYS A 160 5.62 49.50 -23.38
C LYS A 160 7.08 49.59 -23.83
N CYS A 161 8.02 49.87 -22.94
CA CYS A 161 9.38 50.22 -23.35
C CYS A 161 10.50 49.72 -22.43
N GLY A 162 10.15 49.00 -21.35
CA GLY A 162 11.07 48.50 -20.33
C GLY A 162 11.77 49.59 -19.51
N GLY A 163 11.46 50.87 -19.74
CA GLY A 163 12.05 51.98 -19.00
C GLY A 163 11.50 52.11 -17.58
N ASN A 164 12.27 52.72 -16.68
CA ASN A 164 11.87 52.95 -15.30
C ASN A 164 10.57 53.77 -15.21
N THR A 165 9.73 53.46 -14.22
CA THR A 165 8.52 54.22 -13.91
C THR A 165 8.66 54.93 -12.56
N VAL A 166 8.02 56.08 -12.45
CA VAL A 166 7.82 56.81 -11.20
C VAL A 166 6.35 56.72 -10.79
N SER A 167 6.08 56.39 -9.53
CA SER A 167 4.72 56.22 -9.01
C SER A 167 4.29 57.41 -8.15
N LYS A 168 2.99 57.75 -8.24
CA LYS A 168 2.32 58.70 -7.35
C LYS A 168 1.07 58.03 -6.79
N HIS A 169 0.89 58.10 -5.48
CA HIS A 169 -0.26 57.51 -4.81
C HIS A 169 -1.15 58.60 -4.20
N THR A 170 -2.47 58.43 -4.35
CA THR A 170 -3.47 59.27 -3.68
C THR A 170 -4.53 58.39 -3.05
N LYS A 171 -4.93 58.69 -1.81
CA LYS A 171 -5.99 57.98 -1.09
C LYS A 171 -7.17 58.93 -0.87
N LYS A 172 -8.36 58.55 -1.37
CA LYS A 172 -9.61 59.29 -1.13
C LYS A 172 -10.73 58.29 -0.86
N LEU A 173 -11.48 58.48 0.23
CA LEU A 173 -12.69 57.70 0.57
C LEU A 173 -12.51 56.17 0.46
N GLY A 174 -11.39 55.64 0.95
CA GLY A 174 -11.13 54.19 0.90
C GLY A 174 -10.54 53.69 -0.43
N VAL A 175 -10.48 54.51 -1.48
CA VAL A 175 -9.85 54.14 -2.75
C VAL A 175 -8.42 54.66 -2.82
N ILE A 176 -7.45 53.77 -3.01
CA ILE A 176 -6.06 54.10 -3.30
C ILE A 176 -5.89 54.13 -4.82
N THR A 177 -5.58 55.30 -5.36
CA THR A 177 -5.22 55.47 -6.77
C THR A 177 -3.71 55.59 -6.90
N SER A 178 -3.10 54.60 -7.54
CA SER A 178 -1.66 54.54 -7.86
C SER A 178 -1.47 54.87 -9.33
N THR A 179 -0.78 55.96 -9.62
CA THR A 179 -0.46 56.40 -10.98
C THR A 179 1.03 56.21 -11.23
N GLU A 180 1.39 55.27 -12.08
CA GLU A 180 2.76 55.04 -12.54
C GLU A 180 2.97 55.74 -13.87
N THR A 181 4.03 56.55 -13.98
CA THR A 181 4.40 57.22 -15.22
C THR A 181 5.80 56.80 -15.64
N CYS A 182 5.94 56.30 -16.86
CA CYS A 182 7.23 55.96 -17.42
C CYS A 182 8.04 57.23 -17.72
N GLU A 183 9.30 57.26 -17.26
CA GLU A 183 10.17 58.41 -17.48
C GLU A 183 10.59 58.55 -18.94
N LYS A 184 10.76 57.41 -19.63
CA LYS A 184 11.26 57.29 -21.02
C LYS A 184 10.19 57.59 -22.08
N CYS A 185 9.02 56.96 -21.99
CA CYS A 185 7.96 57.10 -23.01
C CYS A 185 6.73 57.89 -22.54
N LYS A 186 6.75 58.42 -21.31
CA LYS A 186 5.65 59.18 -20.68
C LYS A 186 4.32 58.41 -20.59
N HIS A 187 4.33 57.10 -20.82
CA HIS A 187 3.14 56.28 -20.65
C HIS A 187 2.73 56.26 -19.18
N THR A 188 1.47 56.58 -18.91
CA THR A 188 0.91 56.61 -17.56
C THR A 188 -0.10 55.48 -17.39
N LYS A 189 0.10 54.63 -16.37
CA LYS A 189 -0.83 53.59 -15.93
C LYS A 189 -1.43 54.02 -14.60
N THR A 190 -2.75 54.00 -14.50
CA THR A 190 -3.44 54.30 -13.23
C THR A 190 -4.18 53.07 -12.75
N THR A 191 -3.82 52.60 -11.56
CA THR A 191 -4.45 51.47 -10.88
C THR A 191 -5.23 51.99 -9.68
N LYS A 192 -6.48 51.55 -9.54
CA LYS A 192 -7.32 51.88 -8.38
C LYS A 192 -7.50 50.62 -7.54
N LEU A 193 -7.23 50.73 -6.25
CA LEU A 193 -7.50 49.71 -5.26
C LEU A 193 -8.59 50.25 -4.33
N ASP A 194 -9.81 49.71 -4.45
CA ASP A 194 -10.90 50.04 -3.55
C ASP A 194 -10.80 49.18 -2.28
N LEU A 195 -10.59 49.82 -1.14
CA LEU A 195 -10.50 49.12 0.16
C LEU A 195 -11.89 48.77 0.72
N SER A 196 -12.98 49.18 0.07
CA SER A 196 -14.36 48.88 0.49
C SER A 196 -14.94 47.59 -0.13
N ASP A 197 -14.29 47.03 -1.15
CA ASP A 197 -14.62 45.72 -1.77
C ASP A 197 -14.20 44.51 -0.92
N SER A 198 -14.21 44.62 0.41
CA SER A 198 -13.86 43.52 1.32
C SER A 198 -14.95 42.45 1.42
N LYS A 199 -16.08 42.61 0.72
CA LYS A 199 -17.09 41.57 0.55
C LYS A 199 -16.82 40.81 -0.74
N LYS A 200 -15.74 40.01 -0.78
CA LYS A 200 -15.81 38.78 -1.58
C LYS A 200 -17.05 38.06 -1.09
N GLU A 201 -18.00 37.77 -1.98
CA GLU A 201 -19.08 36.83 -1.70
C GLU A 201 -18.45 35.63 -1.00
N SER A 202 -18.81 35.41 0.27
CA SER A 202 -18.28 34.28 1.03
C SER A 202 -18.57 33.04 0.21
N GLU A 203 -17.53 32.28 -0.14
CA GLU A 203 -17.70 31.01 -0.82
C GLU A 203 -18.80 30.22 -0.11
N PRO A 204 -19.73 29.60 -0.85
CA PRO A 204 -20.82 28.85 -0.25
C PRO A 204 -20.22 27.84 0.74
N VAL A 205 -20.61 27.95 2.01
CA VAL A 205 -20.12 27.08 3.08
C VAL A 205 -20.41 25.64 2.66
N ASP A 206 -19.35 24.85 2.48
CA ASP A 206 -19.46 23.48 2.03
C ASP A 206 -20.26 22.65 3.05
N PRO A 207 -21.46 22.18 2.69
CA PRO A 207 -22.35 21.50 3.63
C PRO A 207 -21.84 20.11 4.05
N TYR A 208 -20.85 19.56 3.33
CA TYR A 208 -20.33 18.21 3.57
C TYR A 208 -18.99 18.19 4.32
N ILE A 209 -18.42 19.35 4.66
CA ILE A 209 -17.10 19.42 5.29
C ILE A 209 -17.02 18.63 6.61
N GLU A 210 -18.07 18.70 7.45
CA GLU A 210 -18.12 17.99 8.73
C GLU A 210 -18.31 16.47 8.56
N LEU A 211 -19.04 16.06 7.52
CA LEU A 211 -19.19 14.65 7.18
C LEU A 211 -17.87 14.07 6.67
N ASP A 212 -17.16 14.83 5.85
CA ASP A 212 -15.87 14.43 5.32
C ASP A 212 -14.78 14.47 6.38
N ARG A 213 -14.83 15.42 7.33
CA ARG A 213 -13.94 15.44 8.49
C ARG A 213 -14.06 14.14 9.28
N LYS A 214 -15.28 13.70 9.62
CA LYS A 214 -15.52 12.43 10.34
C LYS A 214 -15.04 11.20 9.57
N ARG A 215 -14.99 11.25 8.24
CA ARG A 215 -14.62 10.12 7.39
C ARG A 215 -13.12 10.06 7.11
N PHE A 216 -12.49 11.20 6.91
CA PHE A 216 -11.12 11.30 6.41
C PHE A 216 -10.10 11.64 7.49
N VAL A 217 -10.51 12.32 8.56
CA VAL A 217 -9.64 12.57 9.70
C VAL A 217 -9.78 11.37 10.64
N PHE A 218 -8.83 10.45 10.54
CA PHE A 218 -8.90 9.21 11.30
C PHE A 218 -8.61 9.46 12.77
N ASP A 219 -9.49 8.93 13.62
CA ASP A 219 -9.24 8.74 15.04
C ASP A 219 -8.60 7.36 15.30
N SER A 220 -8.43 7.03 16.58
CA SER A 220 -7.86 5.74 16.98
C SER A 220 -8.68 4.52 16.52
N ASP A 221 -10.01 4.64 16.45
CA ASP A 221 -10.88 3.54 16.01
C ASP A 221 -10.81 3.35 14.49
N ALA A 222 -10.80 4.44 13.73
CA ALA A 222 -10.58 4.42 12.29
C ALA A 222 -9.21 3.83 11.92
N LEU A 223 -8.14 4.20 12.64
CA LEU A 223 -6.81 3.61 12.47
C LEU A 223 -6.79 2.12 12.80
N PHE A 224 -7.49 1.69 13.85
CA PHE A 224 -7.61 0.27 14.18
C PHE A 224 -8.31 -0.51 13.06
N LYS A 225 -9.43 -0.01 12.55
CA LYS A 225 -10.16 -0.61 11.42
C LYS A 225 -9.31 -0.64 10.14
N TYR A 226 -8.59 0.44 9.85
CA TYR A 226 -7.62 0.49 8.75
C TYR A 226 -6.56 -0.60 8.88
N SER A 227 -5.98 -0.79 10.08
CA SER A 227 -4.95 -1.81 10.30
C SER A 227 -5.46 -3.24 10.06
N GLN A 228 -6.72 -3.52 10.41
CA GLN A 228 -7.36 -4.81 10.12
C GLN A 228 -7.53 -5.02 8.62
N LYS A 229 -8.00 -3.99 7.91
CA LYS A 229 -8.16 -4.01 6.45
C LYS A 229 -6.82 -4.15 5.72
N LEU A 230 -5.76 -3.49 6.19
CA LEU A 230 -4.41 -3.63 5.65
C LEU A 230 -3.90 -5.07 5.79
N LYS A 231 -3.99 -5.66 6.99
CA LYS A 231 -3.62 -7.07 7.21
C LYS A 231 -4.43 -8.04 6.34
N HIS A 232 -5.69 -7.70 6.07
CA HIS A 232 -6.53 -8.46 5.16
C HIS A 232 -6.03 -8.37 3.70
N PHE A 233 -5.66 -7.19 3.22
CA PHE A 233 -5.00 -7.03 1.91
C PHE A 233 -3.64 -7.72 1.83
N GLU A 234 -2.85 -7.75 2.90
CA GLU A 234 -1.60 -8.51 2.95
C GLU A 234 -1.84 -10.03 2.78
N ARG A 235 -2.88 -10.58 3.43
CA ARG A 235 -3.28 -11.99 3.24
C ARG A 235 -3.68 -12.26 1.79
N MET A 236 -4.49 -11.37 1.20
CA MET A 236 -4.89 -11.44 -0.20
C MET A 236 -3.67 -11.43 -1.14
N ALA A 237 -2.71 -10.53 -0.93
CA ALA A 237 -1.49 -10.45 -1.73
C ALA A 237 -0.64 -11.73 -1.62
N LYS A 238 -0.50 -12.31 -0.42
CA LYS A 238 0.21 -13.58 -0.21
C LYS A 238 -0.44 -14.75 -0.95
N LEU A 239 -1.78 -14.82 -0.97
CA LEU A 239 -2.49 -15.82 -1.76
C LEU A 239 -2.21 -15.67 -3.25
N HIS A 240 -2.30 -14.45 -3.79
CA HIS A 240 -2.03 -14.20 -5.20
C HIS A 240 -0.59 -14.57 -5.58
N ALA A 241 0.40 -14.20 -4.76
CA ALA A 241 1.80 -14.55 -4.99
C ALA A 241 2.01 -16.08 -4.98
N THR A 242 1.36 -16.80 -4.06
CA THR A 242 1.44 -18.26 -3.99
C THR A 242 0.81 -18.93 -5.22
N ALA A 243 -0.33 -18.42 -5.67
CA ALA A 243 -1.00 -18.92 -6.88
C ALA A 243 -0.16 -18.68 -8.13
N GLU A 244 0.47 -17.51 -8.26
CA GLU A 244 1.34 -17.18 -9.38
C GLU A 244 2.61 -18.03 -9.41
N ASP A 245 3.27 -18.23 -8.27
CA ASP A 245 4.45 -19.10 -8.15
C ASP A 245 4.13 -20.55 -8.58
N LYS A 246 2.94 -21.05 -8.22
CA LYS A 246 2.46 -22.38 -8.64
C LYS A 246 2.19 -22.49 -10.14
N VAL A 247 1.77 -21.40 -10.78
CA VAL A 247 1.56 -21.37 -12.24
C VAL A 247 2.89 -21.30 -12.98
N GLN A 248 3.82 -20.46 -12.52
CA GLN A 248 5.13 -20.28 -13.16
C GLN A 248 6.05 -21.50 -13.00
N HIS A 249 5.93 -22.23 -11.89
CA HIS A 249 6.73 -23.42 -11.58
C HIS A 249 5.92 -24.71 -11.59
N ALA A 250 4.93 -24.80 -12.50
CA ALA A 250 4.02 -25.95 -12.57
C ALA A 250 4.74 -27.30 -12.69
N ASP A 251 5.85 -27.33 -13.44
CA ASP A 251 6.75 -28.48 -13.59
C ASP A 251 7.39 -28.92 -12.27
N VAL A 252 7.86 -27.97 -11.46
CA VAL A 252 8.42 -28.23 -10.12
C VAL A 252 7.33 -28.79 -9.20
N TYR A 253 6.14 -28.18 -9.20
CA TYR A 253 5.02 -28.63 -8.37
C TYR A 253 4.46 -30.00 -8.81
N ASP A 254 4.50 -30.32 -10.10
CA ASP A 254 4.19 -31.66 -10.59
C ASP A 254 5.26 -32.67 -10.16
N GLY A 255 6.54 -32.29 -10.17
CA GLY A 255 7.61 -33.10 -9.60
C GLY A 255 7.45 -33.36 -8.09
N ILE A 256 6.94 -32.40 -7.32
CA ILE A 256 6.66 -32.60 -5.88
C ILE A 256 5.64 -33.72 -5.66
N LYS A 257 4.63 -33.84 -6.54
CA LYS A 257 3.61 -34.91 -6.44
C LYS A 257 4.20 -36.30 -6.69
N GLN A 258 5.27 -36.38 -7.47
CA GLN A 258 5.95 -37.64 -7.77
C GLN A 258 6.91 -38.07 -6.65
N VAL A 259 7.21 -37.20 -5.67
CA VAL A 259 8.05 -37.55 -4.52
C VAL A 259 7.29 -38.49 -3.56
N LYS A 260 7.80 -39.71 -3.38
CA LYS A 260 7.28 -40.67 -2.41
C LYS A 260 7.56 -40.18 -0.99
N ARG A 261 6.50 -39.81 -0.25
CA ARG A 261 6.58 -39.37 1.14
C ARG A 261 6.56 -40.57 2.07
N LEU A 262 7.75 -41.12 2.37
CA LEU A 262 7.89 -42.30 3.20
C LEU A 262 7.89 -41.92 4.68
N LYS A 263 7.12 -42.64 5.48
CA LYS A 263 7.25 -42.64 6.95
C LYS A 263 8.51 -43.43 7.36
N ILE A 264 8.99 -43.23 8.59
CA ILE A 264 10.19 -43.91 9.11
C ILE A 264 10.10 -45.45 8.99
N ALA A 265 8.92 -46.03 9.27
CA ALA A 265 8.70 -47.47 9.10
C ALA A 265 8.89 -47.93 7.64
N GLN A 266 8.33 -47.18 6.68
CA GLN A 266 8.44 -47.48 5.24
C GLN A 266 9.85 -47.24 4.71
N LEU A 267 10.58 -46.29 5.29
CA LEU A 267 12.00 -46.06 5.00
C LEU A 267 12.83 -47.28 5.40
N LYS A 268 12.55 -47.86 6.57
CA LYS A 268 13.22 -49.08 7.03
C LYS A 268 12.97 -50.24 6.07
N GLU A 269 11.70 -50.49 5.73
CA GLU A 269 11.29 -51.54 4.79
C GLU A 269 11.93 -51.40 3.40
N LEU A 270 12.18 -50.16 2.96
CA LEU A 270 12.85 -49.89 1.69
C LEU A 270 14.35 -50.19 1.74
N LEU A 271 15.04 -49.79 2.81
CA LEU A 271 16.50 -49.84 2.90
C LEU A 271 17.03 -51.20 3.35
N GLU A 272 16.36 -51.87 4.29
CA GLU A 272 16.79 -53.15 4.85
C GLU A 272 17.14 -54.23 3.79
N PRO A 273 16.30 -54.50 2.76
CA PRO A 273 16.65 -55.46 1.72
C PRO A 273 17.84 -55.01 0.85
N ILE A 274 18.03 -53.70 0.66
CA ILE A 274 19.13 -53.15 -0.13
C ILE A 274 20.46 -53.37 0.59
N PHE A 275 20.46 -53.18 1.91
CA PHE A 275 21.65 -53.39 2.74
C PHE A 275 22.07 -54.87 2.73
N ILE A 276 21.10 -55.78 2.91
CA ILE A 276 21.36 -57.23 2.88
C ILE A 276 21.93 -57.67 1.53
N ASN A 277 21.31 -57.23 0.42
CA ASN A 277 21.74 -57.60 -0.93
C ASN A 277 23.15 -57.09 -1.26
N GLU A 278 23.54 -55.93 -0.73
CA GLU A 278 24.88 -55.36 -0.91
C GLU A 278 25.92 -55.93 0.08
N GLY A 279 25.54 -56.89 0.94
CA GLY A 279 26.44 -57.54 1.89
C GLY A 279 26.69 -56.74 3.16
N TYR A 280 25.67 -56.02 3.65
CA TYR A 280 25.68 -55.39 4.96
C TYR A 280 24.65 -56.08 5.88
N SER A 281 25.04 -56.37 7.12
CA SER A 281 24.16 -56.96 8.13
C SER A 281 23.80 -55.97 9.24
N ASP A 282 22.86 -56.37 10.10
CA ASP A 282 22.51 -55.65 11.32
C ASP A 282 22.11 -54.19 11.11
N PHE A 283 21.42 -53.91 9.99
CA PHE A 283 20.91 -52.58 9.71
C PHE A 283 19.95 -52.11 10.82
N LYS A 284 20.26 -50.95 11.40
CA LYS A 284 19.47 -50.32 12.45
C LYS A 284 19.30 -48.84 12.16
N LEU A 285 18.09 -48.35 12.40
CA LEU A 285 17.79 -46.93 12.48
C LEU A 285 17.85 -46.51 13.94
N GLY A 286 18.48 -45.36 14.20
CA GLY A 286 18.51 -44.72 15.52
C GLY A 286 17.22 -43.98 15.83
N ASP A 287 17.24 -43.20 16.90
CA ASP A 287 16.09 -42.39 17.29
C ASP A 287 15.95 -41.13 16.40
N PRO A 288 14.72 -40.75 16.03
CA PRO A 288 14.49 -39.54 15.24
C PRO A 288 14.81 -38.28 16.04
N GLN A 289 15.60 -37.39 15.45
CA GLN A 289 15.90 -36.07 15.99
C GLN A 289 15.02 -35.02 15.33
N PHE A 290 14.17 -34.37 16.13
CA PHE A 290 13.25 -33.33 15.70
C PHE A 290 13.86 -31.94 15.93
N GLY A 291 14.57 -31.44 14.91
CA GLY A 291 15.14 -30.09 14.90
C GLY A 291 14.41 -29.18 13.90
N ARG A 292 15.18 -28.39 13.15
CA ARG A 292 14.66 -27.65 11.98
C ARG A 292 14.21 -28.58 10.85
N GLU A 293 14.87 -29.73 10.73
CA GLU A 293 14.53 -30.84 9.82
C GLU A 293 14.48 -32.12 10.67
N VAL A 294 13.70 -33.12 10.26
CA VAL A 294 13.72 -34.44 10.88
C VAL A 294 14.95 -35.20 10.38
N SER A 295 15.79 -35.66 11.30
CA SER A 295 16.96 -36.48 10.96
C SER A 295 16.97 -37.80 11.72
N LEU A 296 17.62 -38.80 11.12
CA LEU A 296 17.63 -40.17 11.62
C LEU A 296 18.99 -40.80 11.35
N ASP A 297 19.66 -41.24 12.39
CA ASP A 297 20.93 -41.96 12.25
C ASP A 297 20.68 -43.41 11.82
N PHE A 298 21.65 -44.00 11.12
CA PHE A 298 21.64 -45.41 10.78
C PHE A 298 23.00 -46.05 11.02
N SER A 299 22.98 -47.37 11.20
CA SER A 299 24.20 -48.18 11.31
C SER A 299 24.03 -49.56 10.68
N CYS A 300 25.14 -50.15 10.23
CA CYS A 300 25.22 -51.53 9.75
C CYS A 300 26.66 -52.07 9.85
N LEU A 301 26.83 -53.37 9.68
CA LEU A 301 28.12 -54.06 9.62
C LEU A 301 28.42 -54.51 8.18
N ASP A 302 29.64 -54.30 7.70
CA ASP A 302 30.10 -54.89 6.44
C ASP A 302 30.54 -56.34 6.68
N THR A 303 29.93 -57.28 5.95
CA THR A 303 30.23 -58.71 6.09
C THR A 303 31.21 -59.22 5.03
N LYS A 304 31.72 -58.34 4.17
CA LYS A 304 32.67 -58.67 3.12
C LYS A 304 34.11 -58.38 3.55
N ASP A 305 34.86 -59.45 3.81
CA ASP A 305 36.27 -59.37 4.23
C ASP A 305 37.21 -58.87 3.13
N ASP A 306 36.80 -58.96 1.86
CA ASP A 306 37.57 -58.54 0.70
C ASP A 306 37.42 -57.03 0.37
N ARG A 307 36.54 -56.31 1.09
CA ARG A 307 36.32 -54.88 0.88
C ARG A 307 37.24 -54.01 1.72
N GLU A 308 37.92 -53.09 1.04
CA GLU A 308 38.59 -51.98 1.72
C GLU A 308 37.58 -50.94 2.22
N GLU A 309 37.91 -50.23 3.30
CA GLU A 309 37.09 -49.18 3.92
C GLU A 309 36.47 -48.20 2.91
N TYR A 310 37.27 -47.73 1.94
CA TYR A 310 36.81 -46.79 0.92
C TYR A 310 35.71 -47.40 0.03
N GLN A 311 35.86 -48.68 -0.32
CA GLN A 311 34.90 -49.40 -1.16
C GLN A 311 33.58 -49.63 -0.40
N SER A 312 33.65 -50.00 0.89
CA SER A 312 32.48 -50.15 1.77
C SER A 312 31.67 -48.85 1.85
N LYS A 313 32.33 -47.74 2.20
CA LYS A 313 31.70 -46.41 2.28
C LYS A 313 31.03 -46.04 0.96
N LYS A 314 31.77 -46.16 -0.16
CA LYS A 314 31.31 -45.74 -1.49
C LYS A 314 30.15 -46.60 -2.00
N THR A 315 30.19 -47.90 -1.76
CA THR A 315 29.14 -48.83 -2.19
C THR A 315 27.86 -48.56 -1.42
N LEU A 316 27.95 -48.44 -0.09
CA LEU A 316 26.78 -48.14 0.75
C LEU A 316 26.17 -46.78 0.42
N HIS A 317 27.01 -45.74 0.28
CA HIS A 317 26.56 -44.40 -0.10
C HIS A 317 25.76 -44.42 -1.42
N LYS A 318 26.29 -45.07 -2.46
CA LYS A 318 25.61 -45.20 -3.75
C LYS A 318 24.31 -45.98 -3.66
N ALA A 319 24.27 -47.04 -2.85
CA ALA A 319 23.07 -47.85 -2.65
C ALA A 319 21.95 -47.02 -2.01
N ILE A 320 22.27 -46.26 -0.95
CA ILE A 320 21.33 -45.38 -0.26
C ILE A 320 20.85 -44.26 -1.19
N GLU A 321 21.76 -43.57 -1.89
CA GLU A 321 21.38 -42.47 -2.79
C GLU A 321 20.43 -42.94 -3.90
N ARG A 322 20.70 -44.11 -4.49
CA ARG A 322 19.84 -44.70 -5.51
C ARG A 322 18.48 -45.09 -4.96
N ALA A 323 18.44 -45.70 -3.78
CA ALA A 323 17.19 -46.11 -3.13
C ALA A 323 16.28 -44.92 -2.82
N LEU A 324 16.89 -43.82 -2.36
CA LEU A 324 16.16 -42.68 -1.86
C LEU A 324 15.84 -41.64 -2.93
N VAL A 325 16.34 -41.79 -4.17
CA VAL A 325 16.25 -40.78 -5.23
C VAL A 325 14.83 -40.26 -5.46
N ASP A 326 13.81 -41.12 -5.38
CA ASP A 326 12.41 -40.74 -5.62
C ASP A 326 11.64 -40.40 -4.34
N THR A 327 12.29 -40.44 -3.19
CA THR A 327 11.66 -40.30 -1.86
C THR A 327 11.90 -38.91 -1.26
N ASN A 328 11.21 -38.61 -0.16
CA ASN A 328 11.45 -37.40 0.63
C ASN A 328 12.64 -37.50 1.61
N TRP A 329 13.50 -38.51 1.49
CA TRP A 329 14.66 -38.72 2.37
C TRP A 329 15.98 -38.55 1.62
N ARG A 330 17.02 -38.02 2.27
CA ARG A 330 18.38 -37.94 1.70
C ARG A 330 19.46 -38.25 2.72
N LEU A 331 20.55 -38.82 2.26
CA LEU A 331 21.78 -38.90 3.04
C LEU A 331 22.31 -37.48 3.30
N MET A 332 22.73 -37.21 4.53
CA MET A 332 23.34 -35.92 4.87
C MET A 332 24.74 -35.79 4.26
N SER A 333 25.22 -34.54 4.12
CA SER A 333 26.54 -34.23 3.54
C SER A 333 27.73 -34.80 4.33
N ALA A 334 27.54 -35.16 5.60
CA ALA A 334 28.54 -35.88 6.38
C ALA A 334 28.85 -37.28 5.82
N GLY A 335 27.96 -37.83 4.98
CA GLY A 335 28.15 -39.08 4.28
C GLY A 335 28.10 -40.31 5.19
N VAL A 336 28.88 -41.33 4.83
CA VAL A 336 28.99 -42.59 5.54
C VAL A 336 30.36 -42.66 6.23
N SER A 337 30.35 -42.84 7.55
CA SER A 337 31.54 -43.11 8.35
C SER A 337 31.80 -44.61 8.44
N TYR A 338 33.05 -45.00 8.66
CA TYR A 338 33.49 -46.39 8.78
C TYR A 338 34.44 -46.48 9.95
N ARG A 339 34.30 -47.53 10.76
CA ARG A 339 35.22 -47.86 11.84
C ARG A 339 35.19 -49.36 12.10
N LEU A 340 36.28 -50.06 11.76
CA LEU A 340 36.45 -51.50 12.04
C LEU A 340 35.27 -52.37 11.55
N GLY A 341 34.81 -52.16 10.32
CA GLY A 341 33.67 -52.89 9.74
C GLY A 341 32.29 -52.33 10.11
N PHE A 342 32.21 -51.39 11.05
CA PHE A 342 30.96 -50.71 11.41
C PHE A 342 30.79 -49.44 10.56
N LEU A 343 29.67 -49.34 9.85
CA LEU A 343 29.31 -48.16 9.08
C LEU A 343 28.15 -47.43 9.74
N SER A 344 28.21 -46.10 9.75
CA SER A 344 27.13 -45.26 10.24
C SER A 344 27.02 -43.96 9.45
N GLY A 345 25.83 -43.37 9.47
CA GLY A 345 25.57 -42.08 8.85
C GLY A 345 24.20 -41.55 9.28
N SER A 346 23.78 -40.44 8.68
CA SER A 346 22.48 -39.84 9.01
C SER A 346 21.68 -39.52 7.75
N LEU A 347 20.37 -39.73 7.86
CA LEU A 347 19.37 -39.40 6.85
C LEU A 347 18.58 -38.17 7.32
N ARG A 348 18.18 -37.31 6.38
CA ARG A 348 17.29 -36.17 6.61
C ARG A 348 15.99 -36.32 5.81
N ALA A 349 14.88 -35.88 6.38
CA ALA A 349 13.58 -35.84 5.71
C ALA A 349 13.22 -34.42 5.26
N TYR A 350 12.58 -34.34 4.10
CA TYR A 350 11.96 -33.13 3.57
C TYR A 350 10.44 -33.24 3.77
N GLU A 351 9.86 -32.37 4.58
CA GLU A 351 8.43 -32.44 4.95
C GLU A 351 7.60 -31.28 4.41
N SER A 352 8.15 -30.06 4.42
CA SER A 352 7.43 -28.87 3.96
C SER A 352 7.37 -28.80 2.43
N GLU A 353 6.37 -28.09 1.89
CA GLU A 353 6.23 -27.88 0.44
C GLU A 353 7.45 -27.14 -0.13
N ASP A 354 8.01 -26.17 0.60
CA ASP A 354 9.22 -25.43 0.22
C ASP A 354 10.48 -26.32 0.20
N ASP A 355 10.59 -27.25 1.14
CA ASP A 355 11.71 -28.19 1.21
C ASP A 355 11.62 -29.21 0.06
N LEU A 356 10.41 -29.70 -0.24
CA LEU A 356 10.17 -30.55 -1.40
C LEU A 356 10.38 -29.80 -2.73
N LYS A 357 10.03 -28.51 -2.80
CA LYS A 357 10.30 -27.65 -3.98
C LYS A 357 11.80 -27.60 -4.26
N LYS A 358 12.61 -27.26 -3.25
CA LYS A 358 14.09 -27.25 -3.36
C LYS A 358 14.63 -28.62 -3.77
N LEU A 359 14.07 -29.69 -3.20
CA LEU A 359 14.47 -31.06 -3.53
C LEU A 359 14.24 -31.37 -5.01
N VAL A 360 13.06 -31.02 -5.55
CA VAL A 360 12.72 -31.24 -6.96
C VAL A 360 13.54 -30.35 -7.88
N GLU A 361 13.71 -29.07 -7.57
CA GLU A 361 14.58 -28.16 -8.34
C GLU A 361 16.03 -28.69 -8.43
N GLN A 362 16.56 -29.24 -7.33
CA GLN A 362 17.87 -29.90 -7.34
C GLN A 362 17.89 -31.13 -8.24
N ARG A 363 16.83 -31.96 -8.23
CA ARG A 363 16.73 -33.10 -9.16
C ARG A 363 16.69 -32.63 -10.61
N MET A 364 15.93 -31.57 -10.91
CA MET A 364 15.81 -31.03 -12.27
C MET A 364 17.14 -30.49 -12.78
N LYS A 365 17.92 -29.82 -11.93
CA LYS A 365 19.31 -29.43 -12.25
C LYS A 365 20.22 -30.62 -12.54
N ASN A 366 19.97 -31.76 -11.90
CA ASN A 366 20.72 -33.00 -12.09
C ASN A 366 20.19 -33.86 -13.25
N GLY A 367 19.30 -33.32 -14.10
CA GLY A 367 18.82 -33.99 -15.32
C GLY A 367 17.52 -34.79 -15.18
N TYR A 368 16.84 -34.72 -14.03
CA TYR A 368 15.50 -35.30 -13.88
C TYR A 368 14.45 -34.42 -14.57
N ALA A 369 13.70 -34.98 -15.50
CA ALA A 369 12.51 -34.33 -16.06
C ALA A 369 11.26 -34.95 -15.41
N PRO A 370 10.46 -34.18 -14.64
CA PRO A 370 9.20 -34.69 -14.14
C PRO A 370 8.32 -35.09 -15.32
N VAL A 371 7.74 -36.29 -15.27
CA VAL A 371 6.81 -36.74 -16.30
C VAL A 371 5.55 -35.89 -16.16
N THR A 372 5.41 -34.86 -16.99
CA THR A 372 4.12 -34.20 -17.17
C THR A 372 3.17 -35.25 -17.74
N GLU A 373 2.22 -35.72 -16.94
CA GLU A 373 1.09 -36.48 -17.47
C GLU A 373 0.44 -35.60 -18.55
N LYS A 374 0.63 -35.98 -19.82
CA LYS A 374 -0.25 -35.51 -20.88
C LYS A 374 -1.65 -35.93 -20.44
N LYS A 375 -2.52 -34.95 -20.19
CA LYS A 375 -3.94 -35.17 -19.93
C LYS A 375 -4.58 -35.81 -21.16
N GLU A 376 -4.43 -37.12 -21.31
CA GLU A 376 -5.34 -37.94 -22.11
C GLU A 376 -6.34 -38.60 -21.17
N ASN A 377 -7.54 -38.00 -21.14
CA ASN A 377 -8.81 -38.61 -20.78
C ASN A 377 -8.77 -39.84 -19.86
N ALA A 378 -8.51 -39.63 -18.57
CA ALA A 378 -8.83 -40.62 -17.53
C ALA A 378 -9.76 -39.97 -16.50
N THR A 379 -10.96 -40.54 -16.37
CA THR A 379 -11.94 -40.24 -15.33
C THR A 379 -11.29 -40.36 -13.95
N PRO A 380 -11.34 -39.32 -13.11
CA PRO A 380 -10.59 -39.30 -11.86
C PRO A 380 -11.33 -40.04 -10.76
N ASP A 381 -10.64 -41.02 -10.18
CA ASP A 381 -11.01 -41.62 -8.90
C ASP A 381 -11.06 -40.54 -7.79
N ALA A 382 -12.13 -40.57 -6.98
CA ALA A 382 -12.64 -39.43 -6.23
C ALA A 382 -12.00 -39.24 -4.84
N SER A 383 -11.14 -40.16 -4.39
CA SER A 383 -10.66 -40.18 -3.00
C SER A 383 -9.44 -39.27 -2.73
N LEU A 384 -8.55 -39.05 -3.71
CA LEU A 384 -7.29 -38.32 -3.51
C LEU A 384 -7.33 -36.82 -3.86
N LYS A 385 -8.40 -36.34 -4.53
CA LYS A 385 -8.57 -34.91 -4.82
C LYS A 385 -8.99 -34.08 -3.60
N ASN A 386 -9.48 -34.71 -2.53
CA ASN A 386 -10.14 -34.01 -1.43
C ASN A 386 -9.22 -33.39 -0.37
N GLU A 387 -7.97 -33.83 -0.21
CA GLU A 387 -7.11 -33.29 0.86
C GLU A 387 -6.23 -32.11 0.43
N PHE A 388 -5.83 -32.05 -0.85
CA PHE A 388 -4.88 -31.03 -1.32
C PHE A 388 -5.56 -29.75 -1.87
N TYR A 389 -6.78 -29.86 -2.40
CA TYR A 389 -7.54 -28.71 -2.90
C TYR A 389 -8.28 -27.90 -1.81
N ASN A 390 -8.40 -28.43 -0.59
CA ASN A 390 -9.27 -27.85 0.43
C ASN A 390 -8.61 -26.80 1.35
N ARG A 391 -7.27 -26.73 1.43
CA ARG A 391 -6.61 -25.80 2.37
C ARG A 391 -6.59 -24.35 1.89
N ASP A 392 -6.42 -24.12 0.59
CA ASP A 392 -6.40 -22.76 0.03
C ASP A 392 -7.81 -22.26 -0.31
N MET A 393 -8.72 -23.12 -0.79
CA MET A 393 -10.09 -22.71 -1.15
C MET A 393 -10.87 -22.09 0.00
N ARG A 394 -10.68 -22.59 1.24
CA ARG A 394 -11.34 -22.02 2.42
C ARG A 394 -10.78 -20.63 2.75
N GLU A 395 -9.46 -20.46 2.71
CA GLU A 395 -8.79 -19.19 2.97
C GLU A 395 -9.13 -18.17 1.87
N SER A 396 -9.07 -18.60 0.61
CA SER A 396 -9.52 -17.85 -0.57
C SER A 396 -10.98 -17.40 -0.41
N ALA A 397 -11.89 -18.29 0.01
CA ALA A 397 -13.28 -17.93 0.24
C ALA A 397 -13.45 -16.93 1.40
N LEU A 398 -12.72 -17.09 2.51
CA LEU A 398 -12.78 -16.20 3.67
C LEU A 398 -12.21 -14.80 3.41
N ILE A 399 -11.26 -14.69 2.48
CA ILE A 399 -10.71 -13.40 2.05
C ILE A 399 -11.79 -12.59 1.33
N TYR A 400 -12.57 -13.21 0.43
CA TYR A 400 -13.58 -12.46 -0.32
C TYR A 400 -14.95 -12.41 0.37
N PHE A 401 -15.29 -13.41 1.16
CA PHE A 401 -16.64 -13.60 1.69
C PHE A 401 -16.65 -13.83 3.20
N ASP A 402 -17.58 -13.16 3.87
CA ASP A 402 -17.94 -13.39 5.27
C ASP A 402 -18.76 -14.67 5.41
N LYS A 403 -19.70 -14.87 4.48
CA LYS A 403 -20.57 -16.05 4.44
C LYS A 403 -20.74 -16.51 3.01
N LEU A 404 -20.72 -17.81 2.81
CA LEU A 404 -20.98 -18.46 1.52
C LEU A 404 -22.01 -19.57 1.73
N THR A 405 -23.09 -19.56 0.95
CA THR A 405 -24.23 -20.47 1.06
C THR A 405 -24.51 -21.13 -0.28
N LEU A 406 -24.74 -22.44 -0.29
CA LEU A 406 -25.17 -23.20 -1.46
C LEU A 406 -26.68 -23.45 -1.35
N GLY A 407 -27.47 -22.79 -2.20
CA GLY A 407 -28.92 -22.98 -2.29
C GLY A 407 -29.32 -23.85 -3.48
N SER A 408 -30.53 -24.39 -3.44
CA SER A 408 -31.17 -25.05 -4.59
C SER A 408 -32.61 -24.55 -4.73
N ILE A 409 -32.98 -24.09 -5.93
CA ILE A 409 -34.39 -23.80 -6.25
C ILE A 409 -35.08 -25.14 -6.53
N PRO A 410 -36.20 -25.48 -5.85
CA PRO A 410 -36.95 -26.71 -6.14
C PRO A 410 -37.39 -26.73 -7.61
N GLY A 411 -37.10 -27.81 -8.33
CA GLY A 411 -37.54 -27.95 -9.71
C GLY A 411 -39.06 -28.09 -9.78
N GLU A 412 -39.74 -27.13 -10.40
CA GLU A 412 -41.15 -27.32 -10.78
C GLU A 412 -41.26 -28.44 -11.81
N LYS A 413 -41.86 -29.57 -11.42
CA LYS A 413 -42.36 -30.56 -12.38
C LYS A 413 -43.63 -30.00 -13.02
N THR A 414 -43.58 -29.63 -14.29
CA THR A 414 -44.82 -29.47 -15.06
C THR A 414 -45.43 -30.84 -15.29
N LEU A 415 -46.56 -31.12 -14.62
CA LEU A 415 -47.30 -32.40 -14.62
C LEU A 415 -47.71 -32.93 -16.02
N LYS A 416 -47.52 -32.15 -17.10
CA LYS A 416 -47.99 -32.52 -18.45
C LYS A 416 -46.91 -33.01 -19.43
N SER A 417 -45.60 -32.92 -19.13
CA SER A 417 -44.56 -33.28 -20.12
C SER A 417 -43.41 -34.14 -19.62
N GLY A 418 -43.32 -34.43 -18.31
CA GLY A 418 -42.24 -35.24 -17.74
C GLY A 418 -40.83 -34.64 -17.85
N LYS A 419 -40.67 -33.46 -18.48
CA LYS A 419 -39.38 -32.77 -18.61
C LYS A 419 -39.14 -31.88 -17.38
N ILE A 420 -38.03 -32.12 -16.70
CA ILE A 420 -37.51 -31.27 -15.63
C ILE A 420 -37.16 -29.91 -16.27
N LYS A 421 -37.74 -28.80 -15.78
CA LYS A 421 -37.26 -27.45 -16.17
C LYS A 421 -35.80 -27.34 -15.78
N GLN A 422 -34.96 -26.81 -16.65
CA GLN A 422 -33.51 -26.59 -16.47
C GLN A 422 -33.21 -25.47 -15.44
N THR A 423 -33.99 -25.40 -14.36
CA THR A 423 -33.92 -24.38 -13.29
C THR A 423 -33.45 -24.96 -11.96
N SER A 424 -33.24 -26.28 -11.85
CA SER A 424 -32.65 -26.94 -10.68
C SER A 424 -31.12 -26.88 -10.72
N ILE A 425 -30.55 -25.70 -10.96
CA ILE A 425 -29.10 -25.47 -10.89
C ILE A 425 -28.81 -24.99 -9.46
N PRO A 426 -27.86 -25.62 -8.73
CA PRO A 426 -27.44 -25.12 -7.44
C PRO A 426 -26.92 -23.68 -7.59
N VAL A 427 -27.42 -22.77 -6.75
CA VAL A 427 -27.04 -21.37 -6.76
C VAL A 427 -26.12 -21.13 -5.58
N LEU A 428 -24.89 -20.70 -5.87
CA LEU A 428 -23.96 -20.22 -4.85
C LEU A 428 -24.27 -18.75 -4.58
N SER A 429 -24.55 -18.42 -3.33
CA SER A 429 -24.72 -17.06 -2.86
C SER A 429 -23.76 -16.77 -1.72
N GLY A 430 -23.45 -15.51 -1.48
CA GLY A 430 -22.57 -15.14 -0.37
C GLY A 430 -22.57 -13.65 -0.08
N VAL A 431 -22.05 -13.34 1.11
CA VAL A 431 -21.92 -11.99 1.65
C VAL A 431 -20.45 -11.61 1.60
N MET A 432 -20.12 -10.49 0.94
CA MET A 432 -18.74 -10.01 0.87
C MET A 432 -18.18 -9.64 2.26
N ASN A 433 -16.89 -9.92 2.46
CA ASN A 433 -16.18 -9.62 3.69
C ASN A 433 -16.34 -8.12 4.08
N PRO A 434 -16.76 -7.80 5.32
CA PRO A 434 -16.92 -6.43 5.81
C PRO A 434 -15.70 -5.54 5.62
N LEU A 435 -14.49 -6.10 5.69
CA LEU A 435 -13.24 -5.34 5.51
C LEU A 435 -13.04 -4.85 4.08
N LEU A 436 -13.71 -5.47 3.10
CA LEU A 436 -13.68 -5.03 1.70
C LEU A 436 -14.78 -4.02 1.40
N ARG A 437 -15.60 -3.61 2.37
CA ARG A 437 -16.67 -2.64 2.14
C ARG A 437 -16.11 -1.22 2.11
N VAL A 438 -16.69 -0.43 1.24
CA VAL A 438 -16.51 1.02 1.18
C VAL A 438 -17.81 1.68 1.62
N PHE A 439 -17.73 2.57 2.60
CA PHE A 439 -18.85 3.37 3.07
C PHE A 439 -18.67 4.82 2.63
N ILE A 440 -19.47 5.23 1.66
CA ILE A 440 -19.56 6.62 1.21
C ILE A 440 -20.96 7.12 1.58
N PRO A 441 -21.09 8.14 2.46
CA PRO A 441 -22.38 8.73 2.80
C PRO A 441 -23.09 9.21 1.53
N MET A 442 -24.41 9.02 1.47
CA MET A 442 -25.19 9.62 0.39
C MET A 442 -25.17 11.14 0.56
N ARG A 443 -24.87 11.83 -0.54
CA ARG A 443 -24.99 13.28 -0.66
C ARG A 443 -26.11 13.56 -1.66
N ASP A 444 -27.05 14.43 -1.30
CA ASP A 444 -28.19 14.76 -2.17
C ASP A 444 -27.70 15.30 -3.52
N ASN A 445 -28.21 14.73 -4.61
CA ASN A 445 -27.82 15.07 -6.00
C ASN A 445 -26.34 14.91 -6.33
N ASP A 446 -25.54 14.29 -5.46
CA ASP A 446 -24.19 13.90 -5.83
C ASP A 446 -24.33 12.82 -6.89
N GLU A 447 -23.84 13.03 -8.10
CA GLU A 447 -23.77 11.97 -9.11
C GLU A 447 -22.38 11.36 -9.16
N SER A 448 -21.38 11.88 -8.43
CA SER A 448 -19.97 11.52 -8.52
C SER A 448 -19.71 10.04 -8.23
N VAL A 449 -20.41 9.46 -7.25
CA VAL A 449 -20.25 8.05 -6.89
C VAL A 449 -20.97 7.13 -7.91
N PRO A 450 -20.29 6.13 -8.49
CA PRO A 450 -20.89 5.19 -9.43
C PRO A 450 -22.15 4.50 -8.89
N LYS A 451 -23.12 4.22 -9.78
CA LYS A 451 -24.43 3.66 -9.37
C LYS A 451 -24.29 2.28 -8.74
N PHE A 452 -23.37 1.46 -9.24
CA PHE A 452 -23.17 0.13 -8.67
C PHE A 452 -22.70 0.22 -7.22
N VAL A 453 -21.86 1.18 -6.83
CA VAL A 453 -21.40 1.33 -5.43
C VAL A 453 -22.55 1.69 -4.50
N ARG A 454 -23.51 2.51 -4.98
CA ARG A 454 -24.70 2.92 -4.21
C ARG A 454 -25.72 1.80 -4.03
N ASN A 455 -25.88 0.99 -5.06
CA ASN A 455 -26.95 -0.01 -5.14
C ASN A 455 -26.44 -1.44 -4.91
N TYR A 456 -25.16 -1.62 -4.59
CA TYR A 456 -24.60 -2.95 -4.38
C TYR A 456 -25.16 -3.53 -3.07
N ASP A 457 -26.15 -4.42 -3.20
CA ASP A 457 -26.44 -5.37 -2.14
C ASP A 457 -25.30 -6.40 -2.12
N PHE A 458 -24.70 -6.61 -0.95
CA PHE A 458 -23.52 -7.45 -0.77
C PHE A 458 -23.79 -8.95 -0.97
N LYS A 459 -25.00 -9.30 -1.42
CA LYS A 459 -25.45 -10.63 -1.77
C LYS A 459 -25.29 -10.85 -3.27
N PHE A 460 -24.37 -11.73 -3.65
CA PHE A 460 -24.35 -12.26 -5.01
C PHE A 460 -25.16 -13.56 -5.07
N GLY A 461 -25.74 -13.88 -6.22
CA GLY A 461 -26.49 -15.14 -6.45
C GLY A 461 -28.01 -14.99 -6.45
N ASP A 462 -28.57 -13.87 -5.98
CA ASP A 462 -30.00 -13.59 -6.18
C ASP A 462 -30.24 -13.21 -7.64
N ARG A 463 -30.84 -14.12 -8.41
CA ARG A 463 -31.52 -13.75 -9.66
C ARG A 463 -32.81 -13.01 -9.32
N THR A 464 -32.71 -11.85 -8.68
CA THR A 464 -33.82 -10.91 -8.67
C THR A 464 -33.86 -10.27 -10.05
N THR A 465 -34.71 -10.85 -10.90
CA THR A 465 -35.33 -10.19 -12.03
C THR A 465 -35.79 -8.79 -11.62
N GLY A 466 -35.26 -7.75 -12.25
CA GLY A 466 -35.76 -6.39 -12.05
C GLY A 466 -34.73 -5.29 -12.30
N LEU A 467 -34.39 -5.07 -13.58
CA LEU A 467 -34.19 -3.72 -14.10
C LEU A 467 -35.28 -3.47 -15.13
#